data_AF-C6DCS0-F1
#
_entry.id   AF-C6DCS0-F1
#
_cell.length_a   1.000
_cell.length_b   1.000
_cell.length_c   1.000
_cell.angle_alpha   90.00
_cell.angle_beta   90.00
_cell.angle_gamma   90.00
#
_symmetry.space_group_name_H-M   'P 1'
#
loop_
_entity.id
_entity.type
_entity.pdbx_description
1 polymer ?
#
loop_
_entity_poly.entity_id
_entity_poly.type
_entity_poly.pdbx_seq_one_letter_code
_entity_poly.pdbx_strand_id
1 'polypeptide(L)'
;MKLFLAVIFSALMIPQIGFSATKTDALTLLKHLDVTTFRSSFGPKHFPKGTLLKDTGDYEFSQEKDRADATEKDGSWIYSLTIISENEKEIIACFVDDAQIGSYFSTSPFLIKKTKNAQAYSVIELDHDVEGCALNPKDQ
;
A
#
# COMPACT_ATOMS: atom_id res chain seq x y z
N MET A 1 -62.35 28.32 -20.31
CA MET A 1 -61.10 27.74 -20.86
C MET A 1 -59.97 28.05 -19.89
N LYS A 2 -59.50 27.08 -19.08
CA LYS A 2 -58.34 27.25 -18.19
C LYS A 2 -57.19 26.43 -18.77
N LEU A 3 -56.18 27.12 -19.30
CA LEU A 3 -54.98 26.52 -19.85
C LEU A 3 -54.02 26.26 -18.68
N PHE A 4 -53.78 24.99 -18.34
CA PHE A 4 -52.72 24.63 -17.39
C PHE A 4 -51.42 24.43 -18.17
N LEU A 5 -50.45 25.33 -17.97
CA LEU A 5 -49.08 25.12 -18.43
C LEU A 5 -48.41 24.09 -17.52
N ALA A 6 -48.14 22.90 -18.05
CA ALA A 6 -47.26 21.93 -17.40
C ALA A 6 -45.80 22.28 -17.74
N VAL A 7 -45.05 22.74 -16.76
CA VAL A 7 -43.60 22.94 -16.86
C VAL A 7 -42.91 21.60 -16.63
N ILE A 8 -42.41 20.99 -17.69
CA ILE A 8 -41.68 19.72 -17.63
C ILE A 8 -40.22 20.04 -17.27
N PHE A 9 -39.87 19.89 -15.99
CA PHE A 9 -38.47 19.88 -15.55
C PHE A 9 -37.81 18.58 -16.04
N SER A 10 -37.17 18.65 -17.21
CA SER A 10 -36.29 17.57 -17.67
C SER A 10 -34.99 17.64 -16.86
N ALA A 11 -34.90 16.83 -15.81
CA ALA A 11 -33.65 16.59 -15.10
C ALA A 11 -32.72 15.80 -16.04
N LEU A 12 -31.72 16.48 -16.60
CA LEU A 12 -30.57 15.85 -17.25
C LEU A 12 -29.81 15.04 -16.19
N MET A 13 -30.16 13.76 -16.07
CA MET A 13 -29.36 12.78 -15.35
C MET A 13 -28.07 12.59 -16.15
N ILE A 14 -27.05 13.39 -15.84
CA ILE A 14 -25.70 13.16 -16.33
C ILE A 14 -25.29 11.80 -15.74
N PRO A 15 -25.03 10.76 -16.56
CA PRO A 15 -24.53 9.52 -16.03
C PRO A 15 -23.21 9.81 -15.31
N GLN A 16 -23.20 9.60 -14.00
CA GLN A 16 -21.96 9.56 -13.24
C GLN A 16 -21.21 8.36 -13.80
N ILE A 17 -20.25 8.61 -14.71
CA ILE A 17 -19.30 7.59 -15.12
C ILE A 17 -18.47 7.32 -13.88
N GLY A 18 -18.93 6.35 -13.07
CA GLY A 18 -18.19 5.85 -11.94
C GLY A 18 -16.90 5.27 -12.49
N PHE A 19 -15.80 6.00 -12.32
CA PHE A 19 -14.49 5.51 -12.66
C PHE A 19 -14.20 4.38 -11.67
N SER A 20 -14.31 3.14 -12.12
CA SER A 20 -13.92 2.00 -11.29
C SER A 20 -12.40 2.07 -11.14
N ALA A 21 -11.94 2.54 -9.97
CA ALA A 21 -10.51 2.54 -9.66
C ALA A 21 -10.02 1.09 -9.76
N THR A 22 -9.05 0.83 -10.65
CA THR A 22 -8.39 -0.47 -10.71
C THR A 22 -7.77 -0.74 -9.34
N LYS A 23 -8.14 -1.87 -8.72
CA LYS A 23 -7.58 -2.32 -7.45
C LYS A 23 -6.06 -2.44 -7.57
N THR A 24 -5.33 -1.89 -6.60
CA THR A 24 -3.87 -1.98 -6.60
C THR A 24 -3.42 -3.38 -6.23
N ASP A 25 -2.41 -3.87 -6.95
CA ASP A 25 -1.78 -5.16 -6.70
C ASP A 25 -0.72 -5.03 -5.58
N ALA A 26 -0.90 -5.79 -4.49
CA ALA A 26 -0.03 -5.70 -3.31
C ALA A 26 1.42 -6.06 -3.62
N LEU A 27 1.66 -7.03 -4.51
CA LEU A 27 3.01 -7.42 -4.92
C LEU A 27 3.70 -6.32 -5.72
N THR A 28 2.97 -5.72 -6.67
CA THR A 28 3.47 -4.57 -7.42
C THR A 28 3.82 -3.42 -6.48
N LEU A 29 2.96 -3.15 -5.50
CA LEU A 29 3.20 -2.13 -4.50
C LEU A 29 4.47 -2.42 -3.67
N LEU A 30 4.57 -3.62 -3.08
CA LEU A 30 5.72 -4.06 -2.27
C LEU A 30 7.04 -3.98 -3.05
N LYS A 31 7.08 -4.54 -4.27
CA LYS A 31 8.27 -4.54 -5.12
C LYS A 31 8.81 -3.14 -5.42
N HIS A 32 7.90 -2.17 -5.54
CA HIS A 32 8.21 -0.81 -5.96
C HIS A 32 8.14 0.21 -4.82
N LEU A 33 8.12 -0.24 -3.56
CA LEU A 33 8.29 0.66 -2.42
C LEU A 33 9.68 1.30 -2.45
N ASP A 34 9.73 2.62 -2.33
CA ASP A 34 10.98 3.36 -2.18
C ASP A 34 11.47 3.25 -0.73
N VAL A 35 12.45 2.38 -0.51
CA VAL A 35 12.98 2.08 0.84
C VAL A 35 13.70 3.27 1.48
N THR A 36 13.94 4.34 0.73
CA THR A 36 14.57 5.56 1.25
C THR A 36 13.59 6.56 1.86
N THR A 37 12.28 6.24 1.85
CA THR A 37 11.21 7.13 2.31
C THR A 37 10.65 6.80 3.68
N PHE A 38 11.09 5.70 4.29
CA PHE A 38 10.65 5.26 5.61
C PHE A 38 11.78 4.58 6.38
N ARG A 39 11.61 4.44 7.69
CA ARG A 39 12.56 3.73 8.54
C ARG A 39 12.26 2.23 8.51
N SER A 40 13.30 1.43 8.37
CA SER A 40 13.23 -0.03 8.40
C SER A 40 14.60 -0.63 8.70
N SER A 41 14.65 -1.94 8.84
CA SER A 41 15.85 -2.76 9.06
C SER A 41 16.85 -2.70 7.91
N PHE A 42 16.42 -2.24 6.74
CA PHE A 42 17.28 -1.78 5.65
C PHE A 42 18.34 -0.76 6.10
N GLY A 43 18.21 -0.17 7.32
CA GLY A 43 19.05 0.87 7.89
C GLY A 43 20.55 0.58 7.96
N PRO A 44 21.35 1.38 8.69
CA PRO A 44 21.96 2.66 8.23
C PRO A 44 22.46 2.74 6.77
N LYS A 45 22.24 1.74 5.90
CA LYS A 45 22.57 1.82 4.47
C LYS A 45 21.84 3.00 3.85
N HIS A 46 22.62 4.02 3.48
CA HIS A 46 22.11 5.13 2.68
C HIS A 46 21.99 4.62 1.25
N PHE A 47 20.95 3.83 0.99
CA PHE A 47 20.58 3.49 -0.37
C PHE A 47 20.42 4.79 -1.18
N PRO A 48 20.84 4.82 -2.46
CA PRO A 48 20.55 5.96 -3.32
C PRO A 48 19.05 6.27 -3.30
N LYS A 49 18.70 7.56 -3.23
CA LYS A 49 17.30 8.00 -3.25
C LYS A 49 16.53 7.35 -4.40
N GLY A 50 15.36 6.79 -4.13
CA GLY A 50 14.56 6.09 -5.13
C GLY A 50 14.89 4.62 -5.30
N THR A 51 15.75 4.05 -4.44
CA THR A 51 16.00 2.60 -4.43
C THR A 51 14.71 1.86 -4.07
N LEU A 52 14.32 0.90 -4.90
CA LEU A 52 13.11 0.11 -4.70
C LEU A 52 13.41 -1.15 -3.89
N LEU A 53 12.44 -1.63 -3.12
CA LEU A 53 12.60 -2.84 -2.31
C LEU A 53 13.13 -4.01 -3.13
N LYS A 54 12.58 -4.26 -4.33
CA LYS A 54 13.03 -5.35 -5.21
C LYS A 54 14.52 -5.29 -5.60
N ASP A 55 15.16 -4.12 -5.45
CA ASP A 55 16.55 -3.87 -5.84
C ASP A 55 17.51 -3.92 -4.63
N THR A 56 17.01 -4.22 -3.42
CA THR A 56 17.80 -4.22 -2.17
C THR A 56 18.38 -5.58 -1.78
N GLY A 57 17.93 -6.66 -2.40
CA GLY A 57 18.28 -8.03 -2.02
C GLY A 57 17.79 -9.06 -3.04
N ASP A 58 18.08 -10.33 -2.78
CA ASP A 58 17.60 -11.46 -3.59
C ASP A 58 16.40 -12.11 -2.88
N TYR A 59 15.20 -11.82 -3.37
CA TYR A 59 13.94 -12.17 -2.72
C TYR A 59 13.17 -13.23 -3.50
N GLU A 60 12.51 -14.10 -2.76
CA GLU A 60 11.35 -14.86 -3.22
C GLU A 60 10.08 -14.08 -2.90
N PHE A 61 9.37 -13.67 -3.96
CA PHE A 61 8.14 -12.90 -3.82
C PHE A 61 6.90 -13.79 -3.92
N SER A 62 5.93 -13.52 -3.06
CA SER A 62 4.62 -14.18 -3.09
C SER A 62 3.48 -13.17 -2.88
N GLN A 63 2.27 -13.58 -3.23
CA GLN A 63 1.05 -12.80 -2.98
C GLN A 63 -0.10 -13.73 -2.59
N GLU A 64 -0.81 -13.34 -1.56
CA GLU A 64 -2.11 -13.90 -1.18
C GLU A 64 -3.12 -12.77 -0.96
N LYS A 65 -4.11 -12.68 -1.86
CA LYS A 65 -5.17 -11.65 -1.82
C LYS A 65 -4.57 -10.24 -1.77
N ASP A 66 -4.73 -9.55 -0.64
CA ASP A 66 -4.33 -8.16 -0.39
C ASP A 66 -2.99 -8.05 0.32
N ARG A 67 -2.31 -9.19 0.53
CA ARG A 67 -0.98 -9.28 1.14
C ARG A 67 0.05 -9.77 0.12
N ALA A 68 1.22 -9.15 0.14
CA ALA A 68 2.41 -9.65 -0.54
C ALA A 68 3.56 -9.79 0.44
N ASP A 69 4.43 -10.76 0.18
CA ASP A 69 5.64 -11.00 0.96
C ASP A 69 6.87 -11.00 0.04
N ALA A 70 7.99 -10.56 0.59
CA ALA A 70 9.33 -10.65 0.03
C ALA A 70 10.23 -11.33 1.06
N THR A 71 10.53 -12.60 0.84
CA THR A 71 11.39 -13.40 1.72
C THR A 71 12.79 -13.41 1.16
N GLU A 72 13.80 -13.02 1.94
CA GLU A 72 15.20 -13.21 1.52
C GLU A 72 15.46 -14.70 1.28
N LYS A 73 16.20 -15.04 0.22
CA LYS A 73 16.42 -16.46 -0.16
C LYS A 73 17.10 -17.30 0.92
N ASP A 74 17.87 -16.68 1.80
CA ASP A 74 18.48 -17.37 2.95
C ASP A 74 17.50 -17.57 4.12
N GLY A 75 16.27 -17.06 3.98
CA GLY A 75 15.20 -17.11 4.97
C GLY A 75 15.43 -16.20 6.17
N SER A 76 16.43 -15.30 6.14
CA SER A 76 16.79 -14.47 7.29
C SER A 76 15.81 -13.32 7.56
N TRP A 77 15.14 -12.85 6.51
CA TRP A 77 14.24 -11.71 6.57
C TRP A 77 12.96 -11.92 5.77
N ILE A 78 11.85 -11.39 6.29
CA ILE A 78 10.58 -11.28 5.57
C ILE A 78 10.09 -9.83 5.65
N TYR A 79 9.82 -9.26 4.48
CA TYR A 79 9.11 -8.00 4.34
C TYR A 79 7.70 -8.27 3.82
N SER A 80 6.68 -7.80 4.52
CA SER A 80 5.29 -7.99 4.11
C SER A 80 4.58 -6.66 3.92
N LEU A 81 3.64 -6.62 2.98
CA LEU A 81 2.75 -5.48 2.79
C LEU A 81 1.32 -5.97 2.64
N THR A 82 0.42 -5.51 3.50
CA THR A 82 -1.01 -5.80 3.43
C THR A 82 -1.78 -4.51 3.12
N ILE A 83 -2.54 -4.47 2.03
CA ILE A 83 -3.44 -3.36 1.71
C ILE A 83 -4.65 -3.44 2.66
N ILE A 84 -4.81 -2.41 3.51
CA ILE A 84 -5.92 -2.31 4.47
C ILE A 84 -7.12 -1.62 3.82
N SER A 85 -6.87 -0.52 3.12
CA SER A 85 -7.90 0.19 2.37
C SER A 85 -7.31 0.96 1.19
N GLU A 86 -8.15 1.24 0.22
CA GLU A 86 -7.75 1.92 -1.02
C GLU A 86 -8.91 2.78 -1.52
N ASN A 87 -8.59 4.01 -1.93
CA ASN A 87 -9.51 4.87 -2.68
C ASN A 87 -8.85 5.37 -3.97
N GLU A 88 -9.50 6.26 -4.71
CA GLU A 88 -8.96 6.78 -5.98
C GLU A 88 -7.61 7.52 -5.84
N LYS A 89 -7.31 8.06 -4.66
CA LYS A 89 -6.18 8.96 -4.40
C LYS A 89 -5.07 8.31 -3.58
N GLU A 90 -5.40 7.37 -2.72
CA GLU A 90 -4.45 6.83 -1.75
C GLU A 90 -4.73 5.38 -1.38
N ILE A 91 -3.71 4.76 -0.82
CA ILE A 91 -3.71 3.40 -0.29
C ILE A 91 -3.21 3.52 1.16
N ILE A 92 -3.93 2.87 2.08
CA ILE A 92 -3.46 2.60 3.43
C ILE A 92 -3.03 1.15 3.48
N ALA A 93 -1.78 0.91 3.83
CA ALA A 93 -1.20 -0.43 3.91
C ALA A 93 -0.47 -0.64 5.23
N CYS A 94 -0.39 -1.88 5.69
CA CYS A 94 0.45 -2.27 6.80
C CYS A 94 1.72 -2.91 6.28
N PHE A 95 2.87 -2.34 6.62
CA PHE A 95 4.17 -2.92 6.31
C PHE A 95 4.73 -3.65 7.51
N VAL A 96 5.27 -4.85 7.29
CA VAL A 96 5.93 -5.66 8.30
C VAL A 96 7.39 -5.86 7.89
N ASP A 97 8.26 -5.72 8.87
CA ASP A 97 9.70 -5.84 8.76
C ASP A 97 10.17 -6.82 9.84
N ASP A 98 10.31 -8.10 9.46
CA ASP A 98 10.46 -9.22 10.40
C ASP A 98 11.76 -9.99 10.16
N ALA A 99 12.67 -9.90 11.13
CA ALA A 99 13.86 -10.73 11.17
C ALA A 99 13.48 -12.14 11.61
N GLN A 100 13.60 -13.11 10.71
CA GLN A 100 13.37 -14.51 11.04
C GLN A 100 14.50 -15.09 11.88
N ILE A 101 15.67 -14.45 11.86
CA ILE A 101 16.81 -14.73 12.73
C ILE A 101 17.05 -13.51 13.62
N GLY A 102 16.81 -13.67 14.93
CA GLY A 102 16.95 -12.60 15.92
C GLY A 102 15.60 -12.20 16.51
N SER A 103 15.52 -10.97 17.04
CA SER A 103 14.33 -10.46 17.74
C SER A 103 13.76 -9.18 17.12
N TYR A 104 14.28 -8.73 15.98
CA TYR A 104 13.79 -7.51 15.36
C TYR A 104 12.46 -7.81 14.65
N PHE A 105 11.45 -7.02 15.00
CA PHE A 105 10.15 -7.03 14.38
C PHE A 105 9.59 -5.61 14.42
N SER A 106 9.07 -5.13 13.30
CA SER A 106 8.38 -3.86 13.22
C SER A 106 7.15 -3.95 12.35
N THR A 107 6.11 -3.22 12.73
CA THR A 107 4.90 -3.00 11.92
C THR A 107 4.69 -1.50 11.79
N SER A 108 4.53 -1.02 10.57
CA SER A 108 4.32 0.40 10.30
C SER A 108 3.11 0.60 9.38
N PRO A 109 2.11 1.39 9.79
CA PRO A 109 1.03 1.81 8.91
C PRO A 109 1.53 2.85 7.91
N PHE A 110 1.35 2.59 6.62
CA PHE A 110 1.79 3.46 5.52
C PHE A 110 0.60 4.09 4.80
N LEU A 111 0.73 5.39 4.55
CA LEU A 111 -0.08 6.11 3.57
C LEU A 111 0.72 6.28 2.27
N ILE A 112 0.15 5.78 1.18
CA ILE A 112 0.76 5.82 -0.15
C ILE A 112 -0.15 6.63 -1.07
N LYS A 113 0.35 7.74 -1.60
CA LYS A 113 -0.39 8.56 -2.56
C LYS A 113 -0.27 7.96 -3.95
N LYS A 114 -1.41 7.74 -4.62
CA LYS A 114 -1.43 7.26 -6.00
C LYS A 114 -0.99 8.37 -6.95
N THR A 115 0.05 8.08 -7.73
CA THR A 115 0.45 8.93 -8.85
C THR A 115 0.18 8.20 -10.16
N LYS A 116 -0.25 8.93 -11.19
CA LYS A 116 -0.44 8.34 -12.53
C LYS A 116 0.91 7.77 -13.01
N ASN A 117 0.93 6.51 -13.45
CA ASN A 117 2.11 5.79 -13.94
C ASN A 117 3.25 5.65 -12.92
N ALA A 118 2.93 5.41 -11.64
CA ALA A 118 3.93 5.21 -10.59
C ALA A 118 4.87 4.03 -10.93
N GLN A 119 6.17 4.31 -11.05
CA GLN A 119 7.23 3.29 -11.11
C GLN A 119 7.87 3.04 -9.74
N ALA A 120 7.59 3.94 -8.79
CA ALA A 120 8.07 3.92 -7.42
C ALA A 120 6.98 4.48 -6.51
N TYR A 121 6.85 3.92 -5.31
CA TYR A 121 5.90 4.35 -4.30
C TYR A 121 6.65 4.85 -3.07
N SER A 122 6.65 6.17 -2.89
CA SER A 122 7.07 6.79 -1.63
C SER A 122 5.96 6.64 -0.60
N VAL A 123 6.34 6.45 0.66
CA VAL A 123 5.39 6.25 1.75
C VAL A 123 5.50 7.38 2.77
N ILE A 124 4.40 7.60 3.48
CA ILE A 124 4.36 8.40 4.71
C ILE A 124 3.95 7.44 5.82
N GLU A 125 4.80 7.27 6.83
CA GLU A 125 4.45 6.50 8.02
C GLU A 125 3.41 7.28 8.84
N LEU A 126 2.30 6.63 9.17
CA LEU A 126 1.24 7.21 9.98
C LEU A 126 1.61 7.10 11.47
N ASP A 127 1.35 8.17 12.22
CA ASP A 127 1.69 8.31 13.64
C ASP A 127 0.60 7.78 14.60
N HIS A 128 -0.40 7.09 14.05
CA HIS A 128 -1.53 6.54 14.78
C HIS A 128 -1.77 5.08 14.38
N ASP A 129 -2.42 4.34 15.28
CA ASP A 129 -2.80 2.96 15.03
C ASP A 129 -3.85 2.88 13.91
N VAL A 130 -3.64 1.93 12.99
CA VAL A 130 -4.59 1.61 11.92
C VAL A 130 -5.16 0.23 12.20
N GLU A 131 -6.49 0.12 12.26
CA GLU A 131 -7.17 -1.17 12.43
C GLU A 131 -6.75 -2.15 11.32
N GLY A 132 -6.39 -3.37 11.70
CA GLY A 132 -5.82 -4.36 10.77
C GLY A 132 -4.31 -4.25 10.56
N CYS A 133 -3.65 -3.24 11.14
CA CYS A 133 -2.20 -3.11 11.22
C CYS A 133 -1.71 -3.24 12.67
N ALA A 134 -2.07 -4.36 13.32
CA ALA A 134 -1.67 -4.65 14.69
C ALA A 134 -0.56 -5.73 14.78
N LEU A 135 0.13 -5.73 15.93
CA LEU A 135 1.41 -6.39 16.20
C LEU A 135 1.41 -7.94 16.15
N ASN A 136 2.63 -8.48 16.03
CA ASN A 136 3.06 -9.87 15.90
C ASN A 136 2.20 -10.93 16.62
N PRO A 137 1.85 -12.06 15.98
CA PRO A 137 1.30 -13.24 16.66
C PRO A 137 2.22 -13.85 17.73
N LYS A 138 3.52 -13.50 17.75
CA LYS A 138 4.49 -13.98 18.75
C LYS A 138 4.31 -13.35 20.14
N ASP A 139 3.40 -12.38 20.28
CA ASP A 139 3.05 -11.74 21.56
C ASP A 139 1.75 -12.32 22.20
N GLN A 140 1.23 -13.44 21.67
CA GLN A 140 0.13 -14.25 22.24
C GLN A 140 0.62 -15.66 22.63
#